data_AF-A0A9D1VBP5-F1
#
_entry.id   AF-A0A9D1VBP5-F1
#
_cell.length_a   1.000
_cell.length_b   1.000
_cell.length_c   1.000
_cell.angle_alpha   90.00
_cell.angle_beta   90.00
_cell.angle_gamma   90.00
#
_symmetry.space_group_name_H-M   'P 1'
#
loop_
_entity.id
_entity.type
_entity.pdbx_description
1 polymer ?
#
loop_
_entity_poly.entity_id
_entity_poly.type
_entity_poly.pdbx_seq_one_letter_code
_entity_poly.pdbx_strand_id
1 'polypeptide(L)'
;RLNVVFDDLPFWLRRVVTGCKGDNRFCTRESLEWSLDNVHLPVERYSGCCWRNGYKLYNLFGESIHGDGYWEPFEGLFDNSMLFTNKVGGVCGSLSHFGAYSACANGVPALTAGEPGHCAFVLRVQDKWVPSYSLTWERSLHWTPWRETWEYSSLHMADKLYSEDKKEAARSRISNAYRTLASLFATQVGAGDKSKAITCYNQAVTYQPANYLAWRDYADYIARPEVGEEGNWRTLNAQICKLLVPKFPEMASQLLGKYIYPNLNKTFGDDSVRLTTLGEFWKAVDEQGPDRWRVEQFLDKQLELFKQNNAVSDDQKCSFYRAVLSSVASNPTYATIALSWGTKLAEGMSKAGQDKLMAATIDCLSQGSGIAADDRDKMLGEVLLRAEAMRDRQTYRSIVKMLSPRYSKPDNKLPKFEPFPGKLWSEEGMVYFSSRAPQYDNPCAHPGLLMKGGGHFHTKKEKDSWAAVELPRLINVTGVVVVTTPEHRNRLSGLRIQVSATGRDDDWKDVGQPAGQVPDRVTRFDLQSELPRARYVRVLRPGENFMHLNGIYIYGNQAS
;
A
#
# COMPACT_ATOMS: atom_id res chain seq x y z
N ARG A 1 20.61 -10.82 -38.33
CA ARG A 1 19.37 -10.13 -38.78
C ARG A 1 18.60 -9.74 -37.53
N LEU A 2 18.14 -8.49 -37.42
CA LEU A 2 17.37 -8.06 -36.25
C LEU A 2 16.04 -8.82 -36.15
N ASN A 3 15.44 -8.80 -34.97
CA ASN A 3 14.11 -9.36 -34.74
C ASN A 3 13.09 -8.66 -35.64
N VAL A 4 12.12 -9.43 -36.17
CA VAL A 4 11.08 -8.94 -37.10
C VAL A 4 10.29 -7.76 -36.53
N VAL A 5 10.17 -7.67 -35.21
CA VAL A 5 9.45 -6.56 -34.56
C VAL A 5 10.09 -5.20 -34.84
N PHE A 6 11.39 -5.14 -35.13
CA PHE A 6 12.12 -3.88 -35.31
C PHE A 6 11.59 -3.06 -36.50
N ASP A 7 11.23 -3.74 -37.59
CA ASP A 7 10.77 -3.11 -38.83
C ASP A 7 9.45 -2.33 -38.59
N ASP A 8 8.60 -2.84 -37.71
CA ASP A 8 7.29 -2.26 -37.40
C ASP A 8 7.31 -1.31 -36.19
N LEU A 9 8.47 -1.10 -35.54
CA LEU A 9 8.53 -0.20 -34.38
C LEU A 9 8.24 1.26 -34.77
N PRO A 10 7.36 1.96 -34.04
CA PRO A 10 7.23 3.40 -34.18
C PRO A 10 8.55 4.10 -33.82
N PHE A 11 8.75 5.30 -34.38
CA PHE A 11 10.01 6.04 -34.25
C PHE A 11 10.52 6.14 -32.80
N TRP A 12 9.61 6.42 -31.85
CA TRP A 12 10.00 6.59 -30.46
C TRP A 12 10.49 5.29 -29.79
N LEU A 13 9.94 4.12 -30.16
CA LEU A 13 10.43 2.81 -29.69
C LEU A 13 11.77 2.46 -30.35
N ARG A 14 11.98 2.83 -31.62
CA ARG A 14 13.31 2.71 -32.24
C ARG A 14 14.36 3.54 -31.50
N ARG A 15 13.98 4.69 -30.92
CA ARG A 15 14.89 5.47 -30.04
C ARG A 15 15.21 4.78 -28.73
N VAL A 16 14.36 3.89 -28.22
CA VAL A 16 14.70 3.06 -27.05
C VAL A 16 15.76 2.04 -27.43
N VAL A 17 15.56 1.33 -28.55
CA VAL A 17 16.51 0.35 -29.09
C VAL A 17 17.88 1.00 -29.37
N THR A 18 17.88 2.10 -30.13
CA THR A 18 19.10 2.80 -30.57
C THR A 18 19.64 3.79 -29.53
N GLY A 19 18.88 4.08 -28.47
CA GLY A 19 19.20 5.04 -27.42
C GLY A 19 20.09 4.50 -26.31
N CYS A 20 20.67 3.31 -26.49
CA CYS A 20 21.74 2.76 -25.66
C CYS A 20 22.97 3.69 -25.72
N LYS A 21 22.95 4.79 -24.96
CA LYS A 21 24.02 5.80 -24.97
C LYS A 21 25.23 5.27 -24.21
N GLY A 22 26.40 5.44 -24.83
CA GLY A 22 27.68 4.78 -24.54
C GLY A 22 28.38 5.11 -23.21
N ASP A 23 27.68 5.62 -22.20
CA ASP A 23 28.25 5.83 -20.85
C ASP A 23 28.20 4.53 -20.02
N ASN A 24 27.73 3.43 -20.63
CA ASN A 24 27.60 2.12 -20.01
C ASN A 24 28.43 1.09 -20.77
N ARG A 25 29.26 0.31 -20.06
CA ARG A 25 30.15 -0.69 -20.66
C ARG A 25 29.40 -1.81 -21.42
N PHE A 26 28.12 -2.01 -21.14
CA PHE A 26 27.25 -2.95 -21.88
C PHE A 26 26.70 -2.39 -23.21
N CYS A 27 26.81 -1.08 -23.43
CA CYS A 27 26.33 -0.39 -24.64
C CYS A 27 27.46 -0.03 -25.61
N THR A 28 28.69 -0.49 -25.37
CA THR A 28 29.78 -0.31 -26.33
C THR A 28 29.50 -1.07 -27.61
N ARG A 29 30.13 -0.66 -28.72
CA ARG A 29 29.98 -1.32 -30.00
C ARG A 29 30.30 -2.82 -29.90
N GLU A 30 31.40 -3.14 -29.24
CA GLU A 30 31.92 -4.50 -29.07
C GLU A 30 30.96 -5.36 -28.24
N SER A 31 30.35 -4.79 -27.19
CA SER A 31 29.33 -5.47 -26.38
C SER A 31 28.07 -5.77 -27.20
N LEU A 32 27.60 -4.80 -27.98
CA LEU A 32 26.38 -4.96 -28.79
C LEU A 32 26.59 -5.90 -29.98
N GLU A 33 27.74 -5.84 -30.66
CA GLU A 33 28.13 -6.79 -31.71
C GLU A 33 28.24 -8.21 -31.14
N TRP A 34 28.92 -8.39 -30.00
CA TRP A 34 28.97 -9.70 -29.35
C TRP A 34 27.59 -10.24 -29.01
N SER A 35 26.71 -9.39 -28.46
CA SER A 35 25.35 -9.83 -28.11
C SER A 35 24.51 -10.16 -29.33
N LEU A 36 24.63 -9.38 -30.42
CA LEU A 36 24.00 -9.68 -31.69
C LEU A 36 24.47 -11.04 -32.23
N ASP A 37 25.75 -11.37 -32.15
CA ASP A 37 26.28 -12.63 -32.68
C ASP A 37 25.94 -13.85 -31.81
N ASN A 38 25.80 -13.66 -30.49
CA ASN A 38 25.72 -14.77 -29.52
C ASN A 38 24.33 -14.96 -28.87
N VAL A 39 23.44 -13.98 -28.96
CA VAL A 39 22.15 -13.97 -28.24
C VAL A 39 20.97 -13.76 -29.19
N HIS A 40 20.60 -14.82 -29.90
CA HIS A 40 19.44 -14.84 -30.79
C HIS A 40 18.25 -15.52 -30.12
N LEU A 41 17.22 -14.75 -29.79
CA LEU A 41 16.01 -15.25 -29.14
C LEU A 41 14.74 -14.73 -29.84
N PRO A 42 13.64 -15.50 -29.83
CA PRO A 42 12.30 -14.94 -30.03
C PRO A 42 12.00 -13.83 -29.01
N VAL A 43 11.19 -12.83 -29.38
CA VAL A 43 10.95 -11.63 -28.56
C VAL A 43 10.46 -11.98 -27.15
N GLU A 44 9.61 -12.99 -27.03
CA GLU A 44 9.02 -13.45 -25.77
C GLU A 44 10.06 -14.05 -24.80
N ARG A 45 11.18 -14.56 -25.34
CA ARG A 45 12.22 -15.23 -24.56
C ARG A 45 13.30 -14.28 -24.04
N TYR A 46 13.35 -13.03 -24.48
CA TYR A 46 14.31 -12.05 -23.94
C TYR A 46 14.05 -11.74 -22.46
N SER A 47 12.82 -11.94 -21.98
CA SER A 47 12.48 -11.88 -20.55
C SER A 47 13.30 -12.88 -19.70
N GLY A 48 13.78 -13.99 -20.25
CA GLY A 48 14.65 -14.94 -19.54
C GLY A 48 16.14 -14.77 -19.81
N CYS A 49 16.53 -13.79 -20.64
CA CYS A 49 17.88 -13.71 -21.20
C CYS A 49 18.97 -13.46 -20.15
N CYS A 50 18.65 -12.76 -19.06
CA CYS A 50 19.58 -12.50 -17.97
C CYS A 50 20.13 -13.79 -17.33
N TRP A 51 19.32 -14.86 -17.29
CA TRP A 51 19.67 -16.16 -16.69
C TRP A 51 20.62 -17.01 -17.54
N ARG A 52 21.04 -16.52 -18.70
CA ARG A 52 22.14 -17.12 -19.47
C ARG A 52 23.50 -16.96 -18.77
N ASN A 53 23.56 -16.13 -17.74
CA ASN A 53 24.76 -15.80 -16.99
C ASN A 53 24.60 -16.22 -15.53
N GLY A 54 25.69 -16.61 -14.88
CA GLY A 54 25.66 -17.01 -13.48
C GLY A 54 25.50 -15.81 -12.54
N TYR A 55 24.54 -15.89 -11.61
CA TYR A 55 24.48 -14.98 -10.47
C TYR A 55 25.63 -15.30 -9.51
N LYS A 56 26.61 -14.40 -9.37
CA LYS A 56 27.82 -14.63 -8.56
C LYS A 56 28.18 -13.41 -7.74
N LEU A 57 28.17 -13.60 -6.41
CA LEU A 57 28.66 -12.60 -5.46
C LEU A 57 30.20 -12.56 -5.42
N TYR A 58 30.84 -13.71 -5.66
CA TYR A 58 32.28 -13.87 -5.68
C TYR A 58 32.75 -14.36 -7.05
N ASN A 59 33.89 -13.86 -7.52
CA ASN A 59 34.52 -14.41 -8.71
C ASN A 59 35.23 -15.75 -8.37
N LEU A 60 35.86 -16.38 -9.36
CA LEU A 60 36.53 -17.67 -9.18
C LEU A 60 37.78 -17.61 -8.27
N PHE A 61 38.25 -16.42 -7.93
CA PHE A 61 39.35 -16.16 -7.02
C PHE A 61 38.87 -15.82 -5.59
N GLY A 62 37.56 -15.83 -5.34
CA GLY A 62 36.99 -15.51 -4.02
C GLY A 62 36.82 -14.01 -3.76
N GLU A 63 37.07 -13.14 -4.74
CA GLU A 63 36.90 -11.70 -4.61
C GLU A 63 35.43 -11.31 -4.76
N SER A 64 34.95 -10.43 -3.88
CA SER A 64 33.55 -9.97 -3.84
C SER A 64 33.28 -8.91 -4.90
N ILE A 65 32.13 -8.98 -5.56
CA ILE A 65 31.65 -7.97 -6.53
C ILE A 65 31.41 -6.58 -5.93
N HIS A 66 31.36 -6.50 -4.60
CA HIS A 66 31.26 -5.23 -3.88
C HIS A 66 32.64 -4.56 -3.66
N GLY A 67 33.73 -5.20 -4.08
CA GLY A 67 35.08 -4.63 -4.06
C GLY A 67 35.71 -4.59 -5.47
N ASP A 68 36.83 -3.87 -5.57
CA ASP A 68 37.53 -3.65 -6.84
C ASP A 68 38.15 -4.95 -7.41
N GLY A 69 38.60 -5.84 -6.51
CA GLY A 69 39.22 -7.13 -6.85
C GLY A 69 38.31 -8.12 -7.60
N TYR A 70 37.01 -7.85 -7.75
CA TYR A 70 36.15 -8.71 -8.58
C TYR A 70 36.58 -8.70 -10.04
N TRP A 71 37.00 -7.53 -10.54
CA TRP A 71 37.28 -7.28 -11.95
C TRP A 71 38.77 -7.38 -12.28
N GLU A 72 39.64 -6.98 -11.35
CA GLU A 72 41.09 -6.89 -11.53
C GLU A 72 41.74 -8.16 -12.10
N PRO A 73 41.40 -9.40 -11.66
CA PRO A 73 42.03 -10.61 -12.18
C PRO A 73 41.76 -10.88 -13.67
N PHE A 74 40.81 -10.16 -14.25
CA PHE A 74 40.38 -10.31 -15.63
C PHE A 74 40.73 -9.12 -16.51
N GLU A 75 41.47 -8.14 -16.00
CA GLU A 75 41.87 -6.97 -16.76
C GLU A 75 42.65 -7.38 -18.02
N GLY A 76 42.22 -6.86 -19.19
CA GLY A 76 42.78 -7.21 -20.50
C GLY A 76 42.38 -8.59 -21.05
N LEU A 77 41.61 -9.41 -20.34
CA LEU A 77 41.14 -10.72 -20.83
C LEU A 77 39.84 -10.67 -21.63
N PHE A 78 39.05 -9.61 -21.44
CA PHE A 78 37.75 -9.44 -22.10
C PHE A 78 37.63 -8.05 -22.70
N ASP A 79 37.34 -8.01 -24.00
CA ASP A 79 37.21 -6.75 -24.74
C ASP A 79 35.83 -6.09 -24.60
N ASN A 80 34.86 -6.78 -23.98
CA ASN A 80 33.50 -6.26 -23.80
C ASN A 80 32.78 -6.85 -22.57
N SER A 81 31.82 -6.09 -22.01
CA SER A 81 31.11 -6.46 -20.78
C SER A 81 30.08 -7.56 -20.95
N MET A 82 29.55 -7.77 -22.16
CA MET A 82 28.63 -8.86 -22.43
C MET A 82 29.32 -10.21 -22.33
N LEU A 83 30.48 -10.36 -22.99
CA LEU A 83 31.31 -11.55 -22.92
C LEU A 83 31.82 -11.78 -21.50
N PHE A 84 32.31 -10.73 -20.82
CA PHE A 84 32.74 -10.83 -19.42
C PHE A 84 31.60 -11.41 -18.56
N THR A 85 30.41 -10.81 -18.63
CA THR A 85 29.26 -11.21 -17.81
C THR A 85 28.82 -12.63 -18.14
N ASN A 86 28.93 -13.03 -19.42
CA ASN A 86 28.64 -14.40 -19.85
C ASN A 86 29.60 -15.44 -19.30
N LYS A 87 30.91 -15.13 -19.24
CA LYS A 87 31.94 -16.08 -18.80
C LYS A 87 32.15 -16.08 -17.30
N VAL A 88 32.21 -14.89 -16.69
CA VAL A 88 32.52 -14.73 -15.28
C VAL A 88 31.25 -14.76 -14.44
N GLY A 89 30.17 -14.10 -14.89
CA GLY A 89 28.96 -13.88 -14.12
C GLY A 89 28.92 -12.48 -13.47
N GLY A 90 27.95 -12.27 -12.60
CA GLY A 90 27.80 -11.02 -11.84
C GLY A 90 26.56 -11.05 -10.95
N VAL A 91 26.19 -9.92 -10.35
CA VAL A 91 24.94 -9.80 -9.59
C VAL A 91 23.84 -9.17 -10.43
N CYS A 92 22.74 -8.76 -9.80
CA CYS A 92 21.54 -8.30 -10.46
C CYS A 92 21.78 -7.15 -11.46
N GLY A 93 22.72 -6.24 -11.15
CA GLY A 93 23.15 -5.19 -12.07
C GLY A 93 23.63 -5.76 -13.40
N SER A 94 24.65 -6.63 -13.37
CA SER A 94 25.23 -7.25 -14.57
C SER A 94 24.21 -8.05 -15.37
N LEU A 95 23.38 -8.84 -14.68
CA LEU A 95 22.37 -9.70 -15.31
C LEU A 95 21.26 -8.89 -16.00
N SER A 96 20.77 -7.83 -15.34
CA SER A 96 19.77 -6.92 -15.93
C SER A 96 20.28 -6.16 -17.13
N HIS A 97 21.53 -5.69 -17.06
CA HIS A 97 22.18 -5.03 -18.18
C HIS A 97 22.35 -5.99 -19.36
N PHE A 98 22.85 -7.20 -19.10
CA PHE A 98 22.97 -8.22 -20.13
C PHE A 98 21.62 -8.51 -20.80
N GLY A 99 20.56 -8.70 -20.02
CA GLY A 99 19.21 -8.97 -20.53
C GLY A 99 18.66 -7.83 -21.40
N ALA A 100 18.67 -6.61 -20.86
CA ALA A 100 18.14 -5.44 -21.55
C ALA A 100 18.90 -5.15 -22.86
N TYR A 101 20.23 -5.10 -22.80
CA TYR A 101 21.02 -4.71 -23.95
C TYR A 101 21.19 -5.83 -24.98
N SER A 102 21.00 -7.10 -24.58
CA SER A 102 20.85 -8.18 -25.56
C SER A 102 19.55 -8.11 -26.34
N ALA A 103 18.47 -7.67 -25.70
CA ALA A 103 17.21 -7.37 -26.39
C ALA A 103 17.38 -6.19 -27.36
N CYS A 104 17.99 -5.09 -26.91
CA CYS A 104 18.25 -3.92 -27.76
C CYS A 104 19.16 -4.24 -28.95
N ALA A 105 20.25 -4.99 -28.75
CA ALA A 105 21.15 -5.42 -29.83
C ALA A 105 20.41 -6.19 -30.94
N ASN A 106 19.31 -6.87 -30.59
CA ASN A 106 18.47 -7.64 -31.50
C ASN A 106 17.20 -6.89 -31.96
N GLY A 107 17.10 -5.59 -31.72
CA GLY A 107 15.98 -4.77 -32.22
C GLY A 107 14.73 -4.78 -31.34
N VAL A 108 14.80 -5.30 -30.11
CA VAL A 108 13.68 -5.32 -29.16
C VAL A 108 13.85 -4.17 -28.17
N PRO A 109 12.87 -3.26 -28.01
CA PRO A 109 12.98 -2.16 -27.04
C PRO A 109 13.07 -2.69 -25.61
N ALA A 110 14.13 -2.34 -24.90
CA ALA A 110 14.33 -2.69 -23.51
C ALA A 110 15.15 -1.64 -22.76
N LEU A 111 14.99 -1.60 -21.44
CA LEU A 111 15.61 -0.62 -20.54
C LEU A 111 15.92 -1.30 -19.21
N THR A 112 17.06 -0.98 -18.61
CA THR A 112 17.33 -1.37 -17.22
C THR A 112 16.46 -0.56 -16.25
N ALA A 113 16.06 -1.18 -15.14
CA ALA A 113 15.25 -0.59 -14.09
C ALA A 113 15.85 -0.88 -12.71
N GLY A 114 15.61 0.02 -11.76
CA GLY A 114 15.98 -0.14 -10.36
C GLY A 114 14.76 -0.49 -9.51
N GLU A 115 14.93 -1.43 -8.59
CA GLU A 115 13.98 -1.83 -7.57
C GLU A 115 14.66 -1.71 -6.19
N PRO A 116 13.91 -1.60 -5.07
CA PRO A 116 14.50 -1.63 -3.74
C PRO A 116 15.45 -2.83 -3.54
N GLY A 117 16.75 -2.57 -3.42
CA GLY A 117 17.79 -3.58 -3.22
C GLY A 117 18.08 -4.49 -4.43
N HIS A 118 17.54 -4.18 -5.62
CA HIS A 118 17.63 -5.07 -6.78
C HIS A 118 17.66 -4.30 -8.10
N CYS A 119 18.36 -4.81 -9.11
CA CYS A 119 18.28 -4.29 -10.47
C CYS A 119 17.46 -5.25 -11.33
N ALA A 120 16.49 -4.70 -12.05
CA ALA A 120 15.64 -5.41 -13.00
C ALA A 120 15.80 -4.80 -14.41
N PHE A 121 15.00 -5.28 -15.36
CA PHE A 121 14.86 -4.60 -16.65
C PHE A 121 13.43 -4.73 -17.16
N VAL A 122 13.07 -3.86 -18.10
CA VAL A 122 11.76 -3.85 -18.75
C VAL A 122 11.97 -4.01 -20.24
N LEU A 123 11.14 -4.80 -20.90
CA LEU A 123 11.21 -5.01 -22.34
C LEU A 123 9.84 -4.93 -22.96
N ARG A 124 9.81 -4.69 -24.26
CA ARG A 124 8.59 -4.51 -25.04
C ARG A 124 8.23 -5.82 -25.73
N VAL A 125 7.12 -6.44 -25.32
CA VAL A 125 6.64 -7.73 -25.85
C VAL A 125 5.16 -7.56 -26.22
N GLN A 126 4.79 -7.90 -27.46
CA GLN A 126 3.39 -7.90 -27.94
C GLN A 126 2.60 -6.64 -27.52
N ASP A 127 3.06 -5.45 -27.89
CA ASP A 127 2.32 -4.23 -27.57
C ASP A 127 2.15 -3.92 -26.06
N LYS A 128 2.93 -4.57 -25.17
CA LYS A 128 3.06 -4.22 -23.75
C LYS A 128 4.52 -4.06 -23.25
N TRP A 129 4.69 -3.24 -22.21
CA TRP A 129 5.90 -3.20 -21.40
C TRP A 129 5.84 -4.29 -20.34
N VAL A 130 6.85 -5.17 -20.33
CA VAL A 130 6.92 -6.34 -19.45
C VAL A 130 8.16 -6.20 -18.56
N PRO A 131 7.99 -6.12 -17.23
CA PRO A 131 9.11 -6.23 -16.31
C PRO A 131 9.67 -7.65 -16.35
N SER A 132 11.00 -7.74 -16.32
CA SER A 132 11.74 -9.00 -16.27
C SER A 132 12.79 -8.93 -15.18
N TYR A 133 13.08 -10.10 -14.61
CA TYR A 133 14.01 -10.25 -13.51
C TYR A 133 13.66 -9.27 -12.38
N SER A 134 12.35 -9.12 -12.16
CA SER A 134 11.71 -8.17 -11.27
C SER A 134 11.22 -8.94 -10.04
N LEU A 135 11.56 -8.43 -8.85
CA LEU A 135 11.16 -9.02 -7.57
C LEU A 135 9.98 -8.28 -6.95
N THR A 136 9.75 -7.04 -7.39
CA THR A 136 8.70 -6.19 -6.86
C THR A 136 8.06 -5.33 -7.94
N TRP A 137 6.86 -4.83 -7.65
CA TRP A 137 6.19 -3.84 -8.49
C TRP A 137 6.85 -2.47 -8.40
N GLU A 138 7.56 -2.18 -7.31
CA GLU A 138 8.24 -0.90 -7.10
C GLU A 138 9.47 -0.79 -7.99
N ARG A 139 9.37 0.01 -9.06
CA ARG A 139 10.47 0.18 -10.00
C ARG A 139 10.56 1.58 -10.57
N SER A 140 11.80 2.01 -10.81
CA SER A 140 12.12 3.23 -11.55
C SER A 140 13.02 2.87 -12.74
N LEU A 141 12.89 3.61 -13.82
CA LEU A 141 13.69 3.43 -15.01
C LEU A 141 15.08 4.04 -14.81
N HIS A 142 16.12 3.48 -15.42
CA HIS A 142 17.44 4.12 -15.51
C HIS A 142 17.57 5.03 -16.75
N TRP A 143 16.65 4.90 -17.71
CA TRP A 143 16.53 5.78 -18.88
C TRP A 143 15.07 6.11 -19.09
N THR A 144 14.75 7.36 -19.41
CA THR A 144 13.36 7.79 -19.57
C THR A 144 13.10 8.62 -20.82
N PRO A 145 11.84 8.66 -21.29
CA PRO A 145 11.47 9.48 -22.45
C PRO A 145 11.79 10.96 -22.28
N TRP A 146 11.79 11.48 -21.04
CA TRP A 146 11.86 12.92 -20.76
C TRP A 146 12.98 13.36 -19.79
N ARG A 147 14.05 12.57 -19.61
CA ARG A 147 15.28 12.85 -18.80
C ARG A 147 15.12 13.25 -17.31
N GLU A 148 13.95 13.70 -16.88
CA GLU A 148 13.71 14.35 -15.59
C GLU A 148 12.68 13.63 -14.71
N THR A 149 12.13 12.53 -15.22
CA THR A 149 11.09 11.69 -14.64
C THR A 149 11.55 10.26 -14.80
N TRP A 150 11.75 9.52 -13.71
CA TRP A 150 12.25 8.13 -13.66
C TRP A 150 11.14 7.10 -13.48
N GLU A 151 9.89 7.53 -13.53
CA GLU A 151 8.71 6.76 -13.20
C GLU A 151 8.37 5.78 -14.32
N TYR A 152 7.92 4.58 -13.94
CA TYR A 152 7.56 3.55 -14.91
C TYR A 152 6.38 3.98 -15.79
N SER A 153 5.40 4.69 -15.23
CA SER A 153 4.26 5.25 -15.97
C SER A 153 4.65 6.22 -17.09
N SER A 154 5.89 6.75 -17.09
CA SER A 154 6.38 7.61 -18.18
C SER A 154 6.43 6.88 -19.52
N LEU A 155 6.66 5.56 -19.53
CA LEU A 155 6.63 4.74 -20.75
C LEU A 155 5.21 4.68 -21.33
N HIS A 156 4.20 4.39 -20.52
CA HIS A 156 2.81 4.34 -20.97
C HIS A 156 2.29 5.70 -21.43
N MET A 157 2.73 6.76 -20.75
CA MET A 157 2.43 8.13 -21.16
C MET A 157 3.11 8.45 -22.52
N ALA A 158 4.32 7.94 -22.76
CA ALA A 158 5.02 8.07 -24.04
C ALA A 158 4.37 7.22 -25.17
N ASP A 159 3.97 5.97 -24.90
CA ASP A 159 3.19 5.13 -25.84
C ASP A 159 1.97 5.90 -26.35
N LYS A 160 1.28 6.60 -25.44
CA LYS A 160 0.11 7.41 -25.80
C LYS A 160 0.44 8.67 -26.58
N LEU A 161 1.44 9.44 -26.13
CA LEU A 161 1.83 10.69 -26.79
C LEU A 161 2.33 10.45 -28.21
N TYR A 162 3.08 9.37 -28.42
CA TYR A 162 3.70 9.01 -29.69
C TYR A 162 2.98 7.88 -30.42
N SER A 163 1.71 7.64 -30.07
CA SER A 163 0.87 6.65 -30.74
C SER A 163 0.69 7.00 -32.21
N GLU A 164 0.70 5.98 -33.07
CA GLU A 164 0.37 6.10 -34.50
C GLU A 164 -1.14 5.99 -34.76
N ASP A 165 -1.95 5.73 -33.73
CA ASP A 165 -3.40 5.84 -33.82
C ASP A 165 -3.78 7.23 -34.34
N LYS A 166 -4.60 7.29 -35.38
CA LYS A 166 -4.91 8.53 -36.10
C LYS A 166 -5.45 9.62 -35.17
N LYS A 167 -6.27 9.25 -34.18
CA LYS A 167 -6.91 10.20 -33.26
C LYS A 167 -5.91 10.71 -32.22
N GLU A 168 -5.13 9.82 -31.62
CA GLU A 168 -4.09 10.23 -30.67
C GLU A 168 -2.97 11.02 -31.34
N ALA A 169 -2.53 10.62 -32.54
CA ALA A 169 -1.56 11.37 -33.34
C ALA A 169 -2.04 12.78 -33.68
N ALA A 170 -3.32 12.95 -34.07
CA ALA A 170 -3.90 14.27 -34.33
C ALA A 170 -3.92 15.14 -33.07
N ARG A 171 -4.32 14.58 -31.92
CA ARG A 171 -4.27 15.26 -30.62
C ARG A 171 -2.86 15.70 -30.25
N SER A 172 -1.87 14.83 -30.43
CA SER A 172 -0.46 15.12 -30.15
C SER A 172 0.09 16.23 -31.05
N ARG A 173 -0.29 16.27 -32.33
CA ARG A 173 0.08 17.36 -33.25
C ARG A 173 -0.49 18.70 -32.81
N ILE A 174 -1.79 18.74 -32.49
CA ILE A 174 -2.47 19.96 -32.03
C ILE A 174 -1.88 20.43 -30.69
N SER A 175 -1.69 19.51 -29.75
CA SER A 175 -1.07 19.80 -28.45
C SER A 175 0.33 20.40 -28.61
N ASN A 176 1.17 19.83 -29.48
CA ASN A 176 2.51 20.37 -29.74
C ASN A 176 2.46 21.73 -30.45
N ALA A 177 1.53 21.95 -31.38
CA ALA A 177 1.36 23.26 -32.02
C ALA A 177 1.00 24.35 -30.98
N TYR A 178 0.05 24.06 -30.08
CA TYR A 178 -0.28 24.98 -28.99
C TYR A 178 0.88 25.18 -28.02
N ARG A 179 1.62 24.13 -27.67
CA ARG A 179 2.81 24.24 -26.82
C ARG A 179 3.87 25.15 -27.47
N THR A 180 4.12 25.00 -28.77
CA THR A 180 5.06 25.85 -29.52
C THR A 180 4.59 27.31 -29.54
N LEU A 181 3.30 27.56 -29.82
CA LEU A 181 2.73 28.91 -29.76
C LEU A 181 2.84 29.51 -28.36
N ALA A 182 2.60 28.71 -27.32
CA ALA A 182 2.74 29.13 -25.93
C ALA A 182 4.18 29.56 -25.63
N SER A 183 5.17 28.78 -26.05
CA SER A 183 6.58 29.13 -25.89
C SER A 183 6.95 30.41 -26.65
N LEU A 184 6.40 30.65 -27.84
CA LEU A 184 6.61 31.90 -28.57
C LEU A 184 6.04 33.10 -27.81
N PHE A 185 4.77 33.05 -27.38
CA PHE A 185 4.17 34.13 -26.58
C PHE A 185 4.88 34.34 -25.25
N ALA A 186 5.40 33.27 -24.63
CA ALA A 186 6.17 33.33 -23.39
C ALA A 186 7.51 34.07 -23.53
N THR A 187 8.01 34.32 -24.75
CA THR A 187 9.22 35.14 -24.96
C THR A 187 8.91 36.63 -25.13
N GLN A 188 7.63 37.00 -25.26
CA GLN A 188 7.20 38.38 -25.49
C GLN A 188 6.89 39.09 -24.15
N VAL A 189 7.07 40.42 -24.13
CA VAL A 189 7.04 41.23 -22.89
C VAL A 189 5.65 41.83 -22.60
N GLY A 190 4.73 41.85 -23.58
CA GLY A 190 3.41 42.45 -23.43
C GLY A 190 2.47 41.67 -22.51
N ALA A 191 1.69 42.37 -21.67
CA ALA A 191 0.71 41.74 -20.77
C ALA A 191 -0.33 40.90 -21.52
N GLY A 192 -0.75 41.33 -22.72
CA GLY A 192 -1.64 40.56 -23.59
C GLY A 192 -1.02 39.24 -24.09
N ASP A 193 0.31 39.18 -24.21
CA ASP A 193 1.00 37.99 -24.67
C ASP A 193 1.19 36.97 -23.53
N LYS A 194 1.28 37.45 -22.29
CA LYS A 194 1.30 36.56 -21.11
C LYS A 194 0.03 35.72 -20.99
N SER A 195 -1.14 36.34 -21.17
CA SER A 195 -2.43 35.66 -21.13
C SER A 195 -2.61 34.69 -22.31
N LYS A 196 -2.11 35.05 -23.50
CA LYS A 196 -2.07 34.15 -24.66
C LYS A 196 -1.20 32.92 -24.41
N ALA A 197 -0.04 33.08 -23.78
CA ALA A 197 0.83 31.96 -23.43
C ALA A 197 0.11 30.97 -22.49
N ILE A 198 -0.52 31.47 -21.41
CA ILE A 198 -1.33 30.66 -20.49
C ILE A 198 -2.45 29.93 -21.25
N THR A 199 -3.19 30.66 -22.11
CA THR A 199 -4.27 30.07 -22.91
C THR A 199 -3.76 28.96 -23.82
N CYS A 200 -2.62 29.16 -24.48
CA CYS A 200 -2.03 28.15 -25.37
C CYS A 200 -1.54 26.93 -24.58
N TYR A 201 -0.89 27.11 -23.42
CA TYR A 201 -0.50 25.98 -22.57
C TYR A 201 -1.72 25.19 -22.08
N ASN A 202 -2.79 25.87 -21.65
CA ASN A 202 -4.05 25.24 -21.26
C ASN A 202 -4.64 24.39 -22.39
N GLN A 203 -4.63 24.89 -23.63
CA GLN A 203 -5.06 24.11 -24.78
C GLN A 203 -4.13 22.91 -25.01
N ALA A 204 -2.81 23.12 -24.97
CA ALA A 204 -1.84 22.06 -25.20
C ALA A 204 -2.06 20.84 -24.28
N VAL A 205 -2.22 21.09 -22.98
CA VAL A 205 -2.42 20.04 -21.98
C VAL A 205 -3.81 19.42 -22.02
N THR A 206 -4.83 20.18 -22.46
CA THR A 206 -6.21 19.67 -22.64
C THR A 206 -6.33 18.73 -23.84
N TYR A 207 -5.72 19.08 -24.98
CA TYR A 207 -5.79 18.27 -26.20
C TYR A 207 -5.10 16.92 -26.05
N GLN A 208 -3.92 16.89 -25.42
CA GLN A 208 -3.18 15.67 -25.16
C GLN A 208 -2.59 15.68 -23.74
N PRO A 209 -3.35 15.18 -22.74
CA PRO A 209 -2.85 15.10 -21.36
C PRO A 209 -1.59 14.25 -21.22
N ALA A 210 -1.30 13.33 -22.15
CA ALA A 210 -0.06 12.56 -22.17
C ALA A 210 1.19 13.38 -22.59
N ASN A 211 1.02 14.66 -22.98
CA ASN A 211 2.14 15.53 -23.32
C ASN A 211 2.82 16.08 -22.06
N TYR A 212 3.66 15.26 -21.41
CA TYR A 212 4.39 15.63 -20.19
C TYR A 212 5.14 16.96 -20.33
N LEU A 213 5.76 17.18 -21.49
CA LEU A 213 6.53 18.39 -21.75
C LEU A 213 5.66 19.65 -21.81
N ALA A 214 4.39 19.56 -22.25
CA ALA A 214 3.47 20.70 -22.19
C ALA A 214 3.15 21.08 -20.74
N TRP A 215 2.98 20.10 -19.85
CA TRP A 215 2.76 20.35 -18.42
C TRP A 215 3.98 20.98 -17.76
N ARG A 216 5.18 20.44 -18.02
CA ARG A 216 6.44 20.96 -17.48
C ARG A 216 6.67 22.40 -17.95
N ASP A 217 6.60 22.64 -19.26
CA ASP A 217 6.85 23.98 -19.82
C ASP A 217 5.81 25.00 -19.33
N TYR A 218 4.57 24.56 -19.10
CA TYR A 218 3.54 25.40 -18.48
C TYR A 218 3.92 25.75 -17.03
N ALA A 219 4.31 24.75 -16.23
CA ALA A 219 4.75 24.96 -14.86
C ALA A 219 5.99 25.89 -14.78
N ASP A 220 6.96 25.71 -15.67
CA ASP A 220 8.16 26.55 -15.76
C ASP A 220 7.80 27.99 -16.14
N TYR A 221 6.82 28.18 -17.03
CA TYR A 221 6.37 29.50 -17.42
C TYR A 221 5.67 30.24 -16.28
N ILE A 222 4.77 29.58 -15.54
CA ILE A 222 4.11 30.19 -14.39
C ILE A 222 5.01 30.31 -13.16
N ALA A 223 6.17 29.63 -13.13
CA ALA A 223 7.18 29.84 -12.09
C ALA A 223 7.90 31.19 -12.19
N ARG A 224 7.73 31.93 -13.29
CA ARG A 224 8.30 33.26 -13.43
C ARG A 224 7.58 34.27 -12.53
N PRO A 225 8.30 35.14 -11.79
CA PRO A 225 7.70 36.07 -10.84
C PRO A 225 6.57 36.94 -11.42
N GLU A 226 6.69 37.31 -12.69
CA GLU A 226 5.75 38.18 -13.40
C GLU A 226 4.49 37.48 -13.94
N VAL A 227 4.34 36.17 -13.66
CA VAL A 227 3.20 35.30 -14.04
C VAL A 227 2.69 34.48 -12.85
N GLY A 228 3.57 34.12 -11.92
CA GLY A 228 3.36 33.16 -10.83
C GLY A 228 2.48 33.62 -9.68
N GLU A 229 1.31 34.15 -9.97
CA GLU A 229 0.25 34.40 -8.98
C GLU A 229 -0.45 33.09 -8.57
N GLU A 230 -1.00 33.08 -7.35
CA GLU A 230 -1.66 31.92 -6.76
C GLU A 230 -2.78 31.33 -7.65
N GLY A 231 -3.56 32.19 -8.32
CA GLY A 231 -4.65 31.77 -9.21
C GLY A 231 -4.18 30.89 -10.37
N ASN A 232 -3.02 31.19 -10.96
CA ASN A 232 -2.46 30.41 -12.07
C ASN A 232 -2.00 29.03 -11.59
N TRP A 233 -1.35 28.97 -10.42
CA TRP A 233 -0.94 27.71 -9.82
C TRP A 233 -2.13 26.83 -9.41
N ARG A 234 -3.19 27.41 -8.83
CA ARG A 234 -4.43 26.69 -8.50
C ARG A 234 -5.12 26.15 -9.75
N THR A 235 -5.15 26.94 -10.82
CA THR A 235 -5.70 26.51 -12.11
C THR A 235 -4.93 25.31 -12.66
N LEU A 236 -3.59 25.35 -12.62
CA LEU A 236 -2.76 24.24 -13.07
C LEU A 236 -2.95 22.99 -12.19
N ASN A 237 -3.04 23.15 -10.87
CA ASN A 237 -3.36 22.06 -9.94
C ASN A 237 -4.67 21.36 -10.32
N ALA A 238 -5.75 22.12 -10.45
CA ALA A 238 -7.07 21.61 -10.79
C ALA A 238 -7.07 20.90 -12.16
N GLN A 239 -6.32 21.40 -13.14
CA GLN A 239 -6.19 20.75 -14.44
C GLN A 239 -5.43 19.42 -14.38
N ILE A 240 -4.33 19.34 -13.64
CA ILE A 240 -3.59 18.09 -13.44
C ILE A 240 -4.50 17.07 -12.74
N CYS A 241 -5.18 17.48 -11.68
CA CYS A 241 -6.16 16.64 -10.97
C CYS A 241 -7.27 16.16 -11.91
N LYS A 242 -7.80 17.01 -12.78
CA LYS A 242 -8.90 16.65 -13.69
C LYS A 242 -8.46 15.77 -14.86
N LEU A 243 -7.33 16.07 -15.49
CA LEU A 243 -6.97 15.52 -16.80
C LEU A 243 -5.96 14.39 -16.71
N LEU A 244 -5.07 14.44 -15.72
CA LEU A 244 -3.93 13.53 -15.61
C LEU A 244 -4.11 12.50 -14.51
N VAL A 245 -4.57 12.88 -13.31
CA VAL A 245 -4.74 11.94 -12.17
C VAL A 245 -5.59 10.71 -12.51
N PRO A 246 -6.73 10.80 -13.23
CA PRO A 246 -7.54 9.62 -13.54
C PRO A 246 -6.86 8.63 -14.49
N LYS A 247 -5.77 9.00 -15.16
CA LYS A 247 -5.12 8.18 -16.20
C LYS A 247 -3.68 7.82 -15.85
N PHE A 248 -2.94 8.76 -15.27
CA PHE A 248 -1.52 8.66 -14.95
C PHE A 248 -1.26 9.29 -13.57
N PRO A 249 -1.83 8.73 -12.48
CA PRO A 249 -1.72 9.30 -11.14
C PRO A 249 -0.27 9.38 -10.66
N GLU A 250 0.60 8.42 -11.01
CA GLU A 250 2.04 8.49 -10.73
C GLU A 250 2.68 9.73 -11.35
N MET A 251 2.44 9.98 -12.64
CA MET A 251 2.99 11.13 -13.36
C MET A 251 2.42 12.46 -12.85
N ALA A 252 1.12 12.48 -12.50
CA ALA A 252 0.50 13.62 -11.86
C ALA A 252 1.13 13.92 -10.49
N SER A 253 1.38 12.89 -9.68
CA SER A 253 2.02 13.03 -8.36
C SER A 253 3.41 13.66 -8.47
N GLN A 254 4.17 13.31 -9.52
CA GLN A 254 5.48 13.88 -9.79
C GLN A 254 5.40 15.33 -10.21
N LEU A 255 4.53 15.67 -11.17
CA LEU A 255 4.34 17.06 -11.59
C LEU A 255 3.92 17.93 -10.40
N LEU A 256 2.93 17.47 -9.64
CA LEU A 256 2.41 18.17 -8.48
C LEU A 256 3.48 18.35 -7.39
N GLY A 257 4.15 17.27 -6.99
CA GLY A 257 5.16 17.30 -5.94
C GLY A 257 6.42 18.07 -6.33
N LYS A 258 6.84 18.03 -7.60
CA LYS A 258 8.08 18.67 -8.06
C LYS A 258 7.88 20.16 -8.39
N TYR A 259 6.80 20.53 -9.10
CA TYR A 259 6.67 21.88 -9.63
C TYR A 259 5.54 22.70 -8.98
N ILE A 260 4.39 22.08 -8.67
CA ILE A 260 3.19 22.84 -8.27
C ILE A 260 3.17 23.08 -6.76
N TYR A 261 3.21 22.03 -5.95
CA TYR A 261 3.08 22.13 -4.50
C TYR A 261 4.18 22.96 -3.83
N PRO A 262 5.47 22.87 -4.22
CA PRO A 262 6.49 23.74 -3.64
C PRO A 262 6.25 25.23 -3.88
N ASN A 263 5.58 25.59 -4.98
CA ASN A 263 5.25 26.97 -5.30
C ASN A 263 3.94 27.42 -4.65
N LEU A 264 2.89 26.60 -4.70
CA LEU A 264 1.63 26.85 -3.99
C LEU A 264 1.82 26.94 -2.46
N ASN A 265 2.73 26.14 -1.89
CA ASN A 265 2.96 26.16 -0.45
C ASN A 265 3.51 27.49 0.06
N LYS A 266 4.13 28.30 -0.81
CA LYS A 266 4.59 29.66 -0.47
C LYS A 266 3.43 30.64 -0.33
N THR A 267 2.29 30.35 -0.96
CA THR A 267 1.10 31.22 -0.97
C THR A 267 -0.06 30.64 -0.18
N PHE A 268 0.03 29.38 0.28
CA PHE A 268 -0.99 28.83 1.17
C PHE A 268 -1.06 29.67 2.43
N GLY A 269 -2.26 30.17 2.72
CA GLY A 269 -2.58 30.79 3.99
C GLY A 269 -2.64 29.73 5.10
N ASP A 270 -3.85 29.39 5.53
CA ASP A 270 -4.04 28.40 6.58
C ASP A 270 -3.99 26.94 6.10
N ASP A 271 -3.95 26.03 7.06
CA ASP A 271 -3.93 24.58 6.83
C ASP A 271 -5.23 24.07 6.16
N SER A 272 -6.36 24.76 6.29
CA SER A 272 -7.63 24.37 5.67
C SER A 272 -7.57 24.53 4.15
N VAL A 273 -6.99 25.64 3.68
CA VAL A 273 -6.75 25.89 2.26
C VAL A 273 -5.77 24.86 1.69
N ARG A 274 -4.71 24.52 2.44
CA ARG A 274 -3.75 23.47 2.05
C ARG A 274 -4.44 22.12 1.93
N LEU A 275 -5.20 21.70 2.95
CA LEU A 275 -5.96 20.45 2.96
C LEU A 275 -6.91 20.34 1.77
N THR A 276 -7.66 21.40 1.48
CA THR A 276 -8.61 21.43 0.37
C THR A 276 -7.88 21.24 -0.97
N THR A 277 -6.77 21.94 -1.17
CA THR A 277 -5.99 21.91 -2.41
C THR A 277 -5.34 20.54 -2.65
N LEU A 278 -4.74 19.95 -1.61
CA LEU A 278 -4.14 18.62 -1.69
C LEU A 278 -5.22 17.53 -1.86
N GLY A 279 -6.39 17.73 -1.25
CA GLY A 279 -7.55 16.84 -1.37
C GLY A 279 -8.12 16.73 -2.79
N GLU A 280 -7.89 17.71 -3.67
CA GLU A 280 -8.31 17.64 -5.08
C GLU A 280 -7.69 16.43 -5.80
N PHE A 281 -6.45 16.07 -5.48
CA PHE A 281 -5.80 14.88 -6.03
C PHE A 281 -6.55 13.62 -5.58
N TRP A 282 -6.80 13.49 -4.28
CA TRP A 282 -7.42 12.30 -3.70
C TRP A 282 -8.89 12.12 -4.06
N LYS A 283 -9.58 13.20 -4.43
CA LYS A 283 -10.93 13.13 -4.99
C LYS A 283 -10.95 12.69 -6.46
N ALA A 284 -9.83 12.89 -7.17
CA ALA A 284 -9.72 12.60 -8.60
C ALA A 284 -9.11 11.22 -8.89
N VAL A 285 -8.53 10.53 -7.90
CA VAL A 285 -8.04 9.17 -8.08
C VAL A 285 -9.20 8.19 -8.20
N ASP A 286 -9.09 7.31 -9.19
CA ASP A 286 -10.07 6.25 -9.46
C ASP A 286 -9.36 4.90 -9.48
N GLU A 287 -8.34 4.77 -10.34
CA GLU A 287 -7.51 3.58 -10.44
C GLU A 287 -6.05 3.89 -10.14
N GLN A 288 -5.21 2.85 -10.09
CA GLN A 288 -3.75 3.01 -9.99
C GLN A 288 -3.14 3.59 -11.27
N GLY A 289 -3.93 3.72 -12.35
CA GLY A 289 -3.44 4.07 -13.68
C GLY A 289 -2.85 2.84 -14.37
N PRO A 290 -1.85 3.02 -15.26
CA PRO A 290 -1.31 1.91 -16.04
C PRO A 290 -0.54 0.89 -15.18
N ASP A 291 -0.03 1.30 -14.02
CA ASP A 291 0.75 0.47 -13.11
C ASP A 291 0.65 0.94 -11.65
N ARG A 292 1.06 0.06 -10.74
CA ARG A 292 1.21 0.41 -9.31
C ARG A 292 2.32 1.44 -9.12
N TRP A 293 2.11 2.37 -8.20
CA TRP A 293 3.05 3.45 -7.91
C TRP A 293 3.14 3.75 -6.41
N ARG A 294 4.13 4.55 -6.03
CA ARG A 294 4.50 4.80 -4.63
C ARG A 294 3.60 5.84 -3.95
N VAL A 295 2.33 5.47 -3.74
CA VAL A 295 1.30 6.31 -3.12
C VAL A 295 1.71 6.81 -1.73
N GLU A 296 2.26 5.95 -0.87
CA GLU A 296 2.69 6.31 0.49
C GLU A 296 3.77 7.40 0.47
N GLN A 297 4.74 7.33 -0.45
CA GLN A 297 5.78 8.37 -0.58
C GLN A 297 5.20 9.72 -1.02
N PHE A 298 4.12 9.72 -1.81
CA PHE A 298 3.44 10.94 -2.18
C PHE A 298 2.61 11.52 -1.02
N LEU A 299 1.96 10.67 -0.23
CA LEU A 299 1.30 11.06 1.02
C LEU A 299 2.28 11.72 1.98
N ASP A 300 3.46 11.11 2.17
CA ASP A 300 4.52 11.68 3.00
C ASP A 300 4.96 13.05 2.45
N LYS A 301 5.27 13.16 1.15
CA LYS A 301 5.63 14.44 0.53
C LYS A 301 4.55 15.53 0.69
N GLN A 302 3.28 15.16 0.64
CA GLN A 302 2.18 16.11 0.87
C GLN A 302 2.07 16.52 2.34
N LEU A 303 2.22 15.58 3.28
CA LEU A 303 2.21 15.84 4.71
C LEU A 303 3.36 16.78 5.12
N GLU A 304 4.52 16.63 4.49
CA GLU A 304 5.70 17.46 4.70
C GLU A 304 5.44 18.96 4.41
N LEU A 305 4.45 19.29 3.59
CA LEU A 305 4.07 20.68 3.30
C LEU A 305 3.45 21.40 4.51
N PHE A 306 3.02 20.66 5.54
CA PHE A 306 2.49 21.20 6.79
C PHE A 306 3.57 21.49 7.84
N LYS A 307 4.84 21.17 7.55
CA LYS A 307 5.93 21.36 8.50
C LYS A 307 6.02 22.81 8.96
N GLN A 308 6.06 22.98 10.29
CA GLN A 308 6.39 24.22 10.96
C GLN A 308 7.54 23.92 11.94
N ASN A 309 8.57 24.75 11.99
CA ASN A 309 9.76 24.52 12.84
C ASN A 309 10.35 23.10 12.70
N ASN A 310 10.48 22.61 11.45
CA ASN A 310 10.98 21.29 11.08
C ASN A 310 10.16 20.08 11.56
N ALA A 311 8.93 20.26 12.05
CA ALA A 311 8.06 19.17 12.48
C ALA A 311 6.61 19.34 11.98
N VAL A 312 5.90 18.21 11.83
CA VAL A 312 4.45 18.19 11.60
C VAL A 312 3.79 17.78 12.91
N SER A 313 2.85 18.59 13.39
CA SER A 313 2.15 18.30 14.65
C SER A 313 1.20 17.11 14.52
N ASP A 314 0.87 16.46 15.63
CA ASP A 314 -0.07 15.34 15.64
C ASP A 314 -1.46 15.75 15.13
N ASP A 315 -1.88 17.00 15.34
CA ASP A 315 -3.16 17.53 14.84
C ASP A 315 -3.16 17.72 13.32
N GLN A 316 -2.04 18.18 12.74
CA GLN A 316 -1.88 18.28 11.30
C GLN A 316 -1.86 16.89 10.64
N LYS A 317 -1.14 15.93 11.24
CA LYS A 317 -1.15 14.52 10.82
C LYS A 317 -2.57 13.96 10.78
N CYS A 318 -3.33 14.12 11.87
CA CYS A 318 -4.70 13.63 11.97
C CYS A 318 -5.63 14.30 10.94
N SER A 319 -5.51 15.62 10.76
CA SER A 319 -6.37 16.39 9.85
C SER A 319 -6.12 16.01 8.39
N PHE A 320 -4.85 15.88 7.99
CA PHE A 320 -4.49 15.45 6.65
C PHE A 320 -4.91 14.00 6.40
N TYR A 321 -4.63 13.08 7.33
CA TYR A 321 -5.08 11.70 7.24
C TYR A 321 -6.61 11.59 7.08
N ARG A 322 -7.38 12.32 7.89
CA ARG A 322 -8.85 12.35 7.78
C ARG A 322 -9.29 12.84 6.39
N ALA A 323 -8.68 13.91 5.87
CA ALA A 323 -9.02 14.46 4.56
C ALA A 323 -8.75 13.47 3.42
N VAL A 324 -7.59 12.79 3.47
CA VAL A 324 -7.22 11.74 2.51
C VAL A 324 -8.19 10.57 2.59
N LEU A 325 -8.33 9.97 3.78
CA LEU A 325 -9.15 8.76 3.96
C LEU A 325 -10.61 9.02 3.57
N SER A 326 -11.19 10.15 3.96
CA SER A 326 -12.55 10.53 3.55
C SER A 326 -12.69 10.66 2.04
N SER A 327 -11.65 11.14 1.33
CA SER A 327 -11.69 11.30 -0.13
C SER A 327 -11.62 9.97 -0.87
N VAL A 328 -10.92 8.99 -0.31
CA VAL A 328 -10.69 7.69 -0.95
C VAL A 328 -11.50 6.54 -0.33
N ALA A 329 -12.33 6.81 0.68
CA ALA A 329 -13.02 5.76 1.45
C ALA A 329 -13.89 4.83 0.59
N SER A 330 -14.52 5.37 -0.47
CA SER A 330 -15.31 4.61 -1.44
C SER A 330 -14.47 3.87 -2.48
N ASN A 331 -13.14 4.04 -2.48
CA ASN A 331 -12.19 3.41 -3.38
C ASN A 331 -11.35 2.38 -2.60
N PRO A 332 -11.69 1.08 -2.64
CA PRO A 332 -11.05 0.07 -1.80
C PRO A 332 -9.52 0.01 -1.95
N THR A 333 -9.01 0.24 -3.15
CA THR A 333 -7.58 0.24 -3.45
C THR A 333 -6.84 1.33 -2.68
N TYR A 334 -7.29 2.58 -2.80
CA TYR A 334 -6.64 3.70 -2.13
C TYR A 334 -7.00 3.81 -0.65
N ALA A 335 -8.20 3.41 -0.23
CA ALA A 335 -8.58 3.33 1.17
C ALA A 335 -7.67 2.37 1.96
N THR A 336 -7.38 1.18 1.40
CA THR A 336 -6.47 0.21 2.03
C THR A 336 -5.07 0.79 2.20
N ILE A 337 -4.57 1.50 1.18
CA ILE A 337 -3.26 2.16 1.24
C ILE A 337 -3.27 3.28 2.29
N ALA A 338 -4.31 4.13 2.32
CA ALA A 338 -4.43 5.22 3.29
C ALA A 338 -4.48 4.68 4.73
N LEU A 339 -5.20 3.59 4.99
CA LEU A 339 -5.25 2.93 6.30
C LEU A 339 -3.88 2.35 6.70
N SER A 340 -3.20 1.66 5.77
CA SER A 340 -1.82 1.18 5.97
C SER A 340 -0.89 2.34 6.32
N TRP A 341 -0.95 3.43 5.56
CA TRP A 341 -0.16 4.63 5.80
C TRP A 341 -0.46 5.29 7.16
N GLY A 342 -1.73 5.45 7.52
CA GLY A 342 -2.13 5.98 8.83
C GLY A 342 -1.63 5.13 10.00
N THR A 343 -1.49 3.82 9.80
CA THR A 343 -0.86 2.93 10.77
C THR A 343 0.58 3.32 11.06
N LYS A 344 1.38 3.43 10.01
CA LYS A 344 2.79 3.78 10.10
C LYS A 344 2.95 5.17 10.70
N LEU A 345 2.05 6.09 10.35
CA LEU A 345 2.02 7.44 10.90
C LEU A 345 1.86 7.43 12.43
N ALA A 346 1.03 6.53 12.98
CA ALA A 346 0.75 6.41 14.41
C ALA A 346 1.98 5.99 15.25
N GLU A 347 2.92 5.24 14.67
CA GLU A 347 4.13 4.74 15.35
C GLU A 347 5.00 5.89 15.88
N GLY A 348 5.00 7.04 15.19
CA GLY A 348 5.75 8.25 15.56
C GLY A 348 4.93 9.35 16.23
N MET A 349 3.73 9.03 16.76
CA MET A 349 2.83 10.00 17.39
C MET A 349 2.74 9.83 18.91
N SER A 350 2.33 10.89 19.61
CA SER A 350 1.97 10.80 21.03
C SER A 350 0.74 9.92 21.23
N LYS A 351 0.52 9.39 22.45
CA LYS A 351 -0.69 8.59 22.74
C LYS A 351 -1.99 9.36 22.42
N ALA A 352 -2.05 10.64 22.78
CA ALA A 352 -3.19 11.50 22.43
C ALA A 352 -3.36 11.67 20.91
N GLY A 353 -2.26 11.77 20.16
CA GLY A 353 -2.26 11.79 18.70
C GLY A 353 -2.75 10.48 18.09
N GLN A 354 -2.29 9.34 18.62
CA GLN A 354 -2.76 8.01 18.19
C GLN A 354 -4.26 7.86 18.42
N ASP A 355 -4.78 8.30 19.58
CA ASP A 355 -6.20 8.23 19.90
C ASP A 355 -7.03 9.13 18.94
N LYS A 356 -6.51 10.32 18.59
CA LYS A 356 -7.14 11.22 17.60
C LYS A 356 -7.15 10.63 16.18
N LEU A 357 -6.04 10.01 15.76
CA LEU A 357 -5.94 9.36 14.45
C LEU A 357 -6.90 8.18 14.33
N MET A 358 -7.03 7.42 15.43
CA MET A 358 -7.97 6.32 15.52
C MET A 358 -9.42 6.81 15.46
N ALA A 359 -9.76 7.88 16.19
CA ALA A 359 -11.07 8.51 16.09
C ALA A 359 -11.37 9.00 14.65
N ALA A 360 -10.40 9.61 13.97
CA ALA A 360 -10.54 10.00 12.57
C ALA A 360 -10.83 8.81 11.65
N THR A 361 -10.15 7.68 11.88
CA THR A 361 -10.41 6.43 11.13
C THR A 361 -11.84 5.96 11.31
N ILE A 362 -12.32 5.90 12.56
CA ILE A 362 -13.69 5.49 12.89
C ILE A 362 -14.71 6.42 12.26
N ASP A 363 -14.51 7.74 12.36
CA ASP A 363 -15.41 8.73 11.81
C ASP A 363 -15.55 8.56 10.28
N CYS A 364 -14.43 8.46 9.56
CA CYS A 364 -14.42 8.25 8.12
C CYS A 364 -15.15 6.98 7.70
N LEU A 365 -14.91 5.86 8.40
CA LEU A 365 -15.56 4.57 8.10
C LEU A 365 -17.05 4.56 8.45
N SER A 366 -17.45 5.32 9.48
CA SER A 366 -18.84 5.43 9.92
C SER A 366 -19.70 6.30 8.96
N GLN A 367 -19.09 7.31 8.34
CA GLN A 367 -19.76 8.28 7.47
C GLN A 367 -19.71 7.92 5.97
N GLY A 368 -18.86 6.96 5.57
CA GLY A 368 -18.68 6.58 4.16
C GLY A 368 -19.93 5.92 3.56
N SER A 369 -20.81 6.71 2.96
CA SER A 369 -21.85 6.21 2.05
C SER A 369 -21.19 5.65 0.79
N GLY A 370 -21.57 4.45 0.36
CA GLY A 370 -21.04 3.82 -0.86
C GLY A 370 -19.88 2.84 -0.68
N ILE A 371 -19.39 2.59 0.54
CA ILE A 371 -18.46 1.48 0.81
C ILE A 371 -19.25 0.17 0.80
N ALA A 372 -18.82 -0.82 0.00
CA ALA A 372 -19.37 -2.16 0.04
C ALA A 372 -19.21 -2.77 1.45
N ALA A 373 -20.21 -3.53 1.91
CA ALA A 373 -20.24 -4.06 3.28
C ALA A 373 -18.98 -4.90 3.61
N ASP A 374 -18.53 -5.74 2.67
CA ASP A 374 -17.38 -6.62 2.85
C ASP A 374 -16.05 -5.85 2.97
N ASP A 375 -15.89 -4.76 2.21
CA ASP A 375 -14.67 -3.94 2.28
C ASP A 375 -14.65 -3.12 3.56
N ARG A 376 -15.81 -2.61 3.99
CA ARG A 376 -15.95 -1.98 5.31
C ARG A 376 -15.59 -2.97 6.42
N ASP A 377 -15.96 -4.24 6.29
CA ASP A 377 -15.65 -5.28 7.28
C ASP A 377 -14.16 -5.61 7.36
N LYS A 378 -13.47 -5.67 6.22
CA LYS A 378 -12.01 -5.84 6.23
C LYS A 378 -11.32 -4.68 6.95
N MET A 379 -11.74 -3.45 6.65
CA MET A 379 -11.18 -2.25 7.27
C MET A 379 -11.45 -2.21 8.78
N LEU A 380 -12.71 -2.42 9.20
CA LEU A 380 -13.07 -2.48 10.61
C LEU A 380 -12.34 -3.63 11.32
N GLY A 381 -12.15 -4.75 10.64
CA GLY A 381 -11.44 -5.90 11.15
C GLY A 381 -10.00 -5.58 11.51
N GLU A 382 -9.24 -4.96 10.60
CA GLU A 382 -7.85 -4.54 10.87
C GLU A 382 -7.74 -3.59 12.06
N VAL A 383 -8.66 -2.62 12.17
CA VAL A 383 -8.69 -1.70 13.31
C VAL A 383 -9.03 -2.44 14.61
N LEU A 384 -9.97 -3.38 14.57
CA LEU A 384 -10.34 -4.20 15.72
C LEU A 384 -9.17 -5.05 16.21
N LEU A 385 -8.44 -5.69 15.29
CA LEU A 385 -7.27 -6.52 15.64
C LEU A 385 -6.19 -5.74 16.38
N ARG A 386 -6.03 -4.45 16.07
CA ARG A 386 -5.10 -3.56 16.79
C ARG A 386 -5.64 -3.14 18.15
N ALA A 387 -6.93 -2.83 18.22
CA ALA A 387 -7.55 -2.50 19.50
C ALA A 387 -7.41 -3.66 20.49
N GLU A 388 -7.60 -4.90 20.03
CA GLU A 388 -7.39 -6.12 20.83
C GLU A 388 -5.93 -6.28 21.27
N ALA A 389 -4.98 -6.14 20.34
CA ALA A 389 -3.55 -6.30 20.62
C ALA A 389 -3.02 -5.23 21.60
N MET A 390 -3.48 -3.99 21.46
CA MET A 390 -3.10 -2.87 22.34
C MET A 390 -3.94 -2.80 23.62
N ARG A 391 -4.93 -3.69 23.78
CA ARG A 391 -5.96 -3.63 24.83
C ARG A 391 -6.66 -2.26 24.91
N ASP A 392 -6.90 -1.62 23.77
CA ASP A 392 -7.60 -0.34 23.64
C ASP A 392 -9.12 -0.53 23.66
N ARG A 393 -9.69 -0.47 24.87
CA ARG A 393 -11.13 -0.65 25.09
C ARG A 393 -11.99 0.45 24.47
N GLN A 394 -11.49 1.66 24.33
CA GLN A 394 -12.28 2.77 23.80
C GLN A 394 -12.50 2.58 22.30
N THR A 395 -11.42 2.30 21.57
CA THR A 395 -11.45 1.99 20.14
C THR A 395 -12.29 0.73 19.88
N TYR A 396 -12.04 -0.33 20.65
CA TYR A 396 -12.81 -1.57 20.56
C TYR A 396 -14.32 -1.29 20.69
N ARG A 397 -14.76 -0.57 21.74
CA ARG A 397 -16.17 -0.24 21.96
C ARG A 397 -16.81 0.57 20.83
N SER A 398 -16.07 1.52 20.25
CA SER A 398 -16.55 2.30 19.11
C SER A 398 -16.83 1.42 17.90
N ILE A 399 -15.93 0.46 17.61
CA ILE A 399 -16.11 -0.51 16.52
C ILE A 399 -17.24 -1.49 16.84
N VAL A 400 -17.30 -1.98 18.08
CA VAL A 400 -18.40 -2.84 18.54
C VAL A 400 -19.75 -2.16 18.37
N LYS A 401 -19.88 -0.85 18.63
CA LYS A 401 -21.14 -0.13 18.41
C LYS A 401 -21.58 -0.15 16.93
N MET A 402 -20.63 -0.16 16.00
CA MET A 402 -20.91 -0.26 14.56
C MET A 402 -21.30 -1.69 14.14
N LEU A 403 -20.70 -2.70 14.78
CA LEU A 403 -20.93 -4.12 14.48
C LEU A 403 -22.10 -4.74 15.27
N SER A 404 -22.46 -4.17 16.42
CA SER A 404 -23.42 -4.76 17.36
C SER A 404 -24.78 -5.09 16.74
N PRO A 405 -25.35 -4.32 15.78
CA PRO A 405 -26.63 -4.70 15.17
C PRO A 405 -26.64 -6.10 14.53
N ARG A 406 -25.48 -6.62 14.11
CA ARG A 406 -25.32 -7.98 13.55
C ARG A 406 -25.46 -9.09 14.58
N TYR A 407 -25.11 -8.78 15.83
CA TYR A 407 -24.99 -9.76 16.91
C TYR A 407 -25.99 -9.49 18.06
N SER A 408 -26.71 -8.37 18.02
CA SER A 408 -27.74 -8.02 19.00
C SER A 408 -29.09 -8.71 18.73
N LYS A 409 -29.36 -9.14 17.48
CA LYS A 409 -30.57 -9.89 17.14
C LYS A 409 -30.26 -11.39 17.08
N PRO A 410 -30.94 -12.23 17.89
CA PRO A 410 -30.74 -13.67 17.85
C PRO A 410 -31.48 -14.26 16.64
N ASP A 411 -30.85 -14.25 15.46
CA ASP A 411 -31.25 -15.16 14.38
C ASP A 411 -30.70 -16.56 14.72
N ASN A 412 -31.36 -17.21 15.69
CA ASN A 412 -31.20 -18.57 16.23
C ASN A 412 -30.09 -19.47 15.62
N LYS A 413 -28.81 -19.24 15.98
CA LYS A 413 -27.71 -20.22 15.75
C LYS A 413 -27.00 -20.70 17.02
N LEU A 414 -27.19 -20.01 18.13
CA LEU A 414 -26.68 -20.47 19.42
C LEU A 414 -27.69 -21.39 20.13
N PRO A 415 -27.21 -22.47 20.78
CA PRO A 415 -28.05 -23.27 21.68
C PRO A 415 -28.57 -22.39 22.83
N LYS A 416 -29.79 -22.66 23.29
CA LYS A 416 -30.31 -22.04 24.51
C LYS A 416 -29.52 -22.54 25.72
N PHE A 417 -29.34 -21.67 26.71
CA PHE A 417 -28.70 -22.01 27.97
C PHE A 417 -29.25 -21.13 29.10
N GLU A 418 -29.19 -21.65 30.32
CA GLU A 418 -29.65 -20.93 31.50
C GLU A 418 -28.57 -19.93 31.99
N PRO A 419 -28.92 -18.64 32.16
CA PRO A 419 -27.99 -17.65 32.69
C PRO A 419 -27.65 -17.93 34.16
N PHE A 420 -26.49 -17.46 34.61
CA PHE A 420 -26.17 -17.42 36.03
C PHE A 420 -26.70 -16.13 36.69
N PRO A 421 -26.90 -16.09 38.01
CA PRO A 421 -27.35 -14.88 38.70
C PRO A 421 -26.44 -13.67 38.46
N GLY A 422 -27.02 -12.48 38.39
CA GLY A 422 -26.28 -11.22 38.17
C GLY A 422 -26.34 -10.71 36.72
N LYS A 423 -25.55 -9.67 36.43
CA LYS A 423 -25.50 -9.03 35.11
C LYS A 423 -24.55 -9.79 34.18
N LEU A 424 -24.89 -9.88 32.89
CA LEU A 424 -23.98 -10.30 31.84
C LEU A 424 -22.93 -9.20 31.59
N TRP A 425 -21.76 -9.32 32.20
CA TRP A 425 -20.71 -8.30 32.11
C TRP A 425 -19.83 -8.43 30.88
N SER A 426 -19.77 -9.63 30.28
CA SER A 426 -18.99 -9.86 29.08
C SER A 426 -19.48 -9.01 27.89
N GLU A 427 -20.77 -8.72 27.77
CA GLU A 427 -21.35 -7.91 26.68
C GLU A 427 -20.72 -6.49 26.57
N GLU A 428 -20.18 -5.98 27.68
CA GLU A 428 -19.48 -4.69 27.76
C GLU A 428 -17.94 -4.80 27.75
N GLY A 429 -17.43 -6.02 27.69
CA GLY A 429 -16.01 -6.34 27.74
C GLY A 429 -15.33 -6.28 26.37
N MET A 430 -14.08 -6.73 26.35
CA MET A 430 -13.23 -6.85 25.18
C MET A 430 -12.57 -8.22 25.16
N VAL A 431 -12.57 -8.90 24.01
CA VAL A 431 -11.86 -10.17 23.85
C VAL A 431 -10.44 -9.96 23.36
N TYR A 432 -9.56 -10.89 23.71
CA TYR A 432 -8.24 -11.06 23.10
C TYR A 432 -7.81 -12.52 23.27
N PHE A 433 -6.82 -12.95 22.47
CA PHE A 433 -6.53 -14.38 22.26
C PHE A 433 -5.04 -14.67 22.38
N SER A 434 -4.69 -15.93 22.65
CA SER A 434 -3.31 -16.44 22.62
C SER A 434 -2.68 -16.31 21.23
N SER A 435 -3.44 -16.69 20.20
CA SER A 435 -3.05 -16.56 18.80
C SER A 435 -4.29 -16.48 17.90
N ARG A 436 -4.06 -16.21 16.62
CA ARG A 436 -5.08 -16.19 15.57
C ARG A 436 -4.58 -16.96 14.35
N ALA A 437 -5.45 -17.75 13.73
CA ALA A 437 -5.20 -18.40 12.45
C ALA A 437 -5.84 -17.58 11.32
N PRO A 438 -5.09 -16.71 10.61
CA PRO A 438 -5.68 -15.72 9.70
C PRO A 438 -6.54 -16.34 8.59
N GLN A 439 -6.25 -17.58 8.18
CA GLN A 439 -7.03 -18.28 7.16
C GLN A 439 -8.42 -18.75 7.62
N TYR A 440 -8.70 -18.79 8.93
CA TYR A 440 -9.95 -19.30 9.52
C TYR A 440 -10.64 -18.29 10.43
N ASP A 441 -10.07 -17.10 10.58
CA ASP A 441 -10.49 -16.10 11.55
C ASP A 441 -11.22 -14.94 10.87
N ASN A 442 -12.20 -14.37 11.56
CA ASN A 442 -12.89 -13.15 11.12
C ASN A 442 -12.90 -12.16 12.29
N PRO A 443 -12.06 -11.11 12.24
CA PRO A 443 -11.99 -10.09 13.28
C PRO A 443 -13.35 -9.49 13.62
N CYS A 444 -14.18 -9.20 12.61
CA CYS A 444 -15.48 -8.59 12.81
C CYS A 444 -16.49 -9.49 13.54
N ALA A 445 -16.17 -10.78 13.75
CA ALA A 445 -16.97 -11.72 14.53
C ALA A 445 -16.55 -11.82 16.01
N HIS A 446 -15.39 -11.28 16.39
CA HIS A 446 -14.89 -11.33 17.76
C HIS A 446 -15.85 -10.68 18.77
N PRO A 447 -16.46 -9.50 18.52
CA PRO A 447 -17.39 -8.89 19.45
C PRO A 447 -18.64 -9.74 19.69
N GLY A 448 -19.06 -10.49 18.67
CA GLY A 448 -20.18 -11.41 18.76
C GLY A 448 -20.01 -12.49 19.83
N LEU A 449 -18.76 -12.87 20.16
CA LEU A 449 -18.48 -13.86 21.22
C LEU A 449 -19.04 -13.42 22.58
N LEU A 450 -19.19 -12.12 22.79
CA LEU A 450 -19.66 -11.55 24.06
C LEU A 450 -21.15 -11.20 24.03
N MET A 451 -21.82 -11.34 22.88
CA MET A 451 -23.20 -10.92 22.64
C MET A 451 -24.14 -12.10 22.43
N LYS A 452 -25.45 -11.85 22.57
CA LYS A 452 -26.49 -12.87 22.49
C LYS A 452 -26.59 -13.56 21.13
N GLY A 453 -26.21 -12.90 20.03
CA GLY A 453 -26.20 -13.47 18.69
C GLY A 453 -25.02 -14.43 18.42
N GLY A 454 -24.00 -14.40 19.27
CA GLY A 454 -22.78 -15.20 19.10
C GLY A 454 -21.84 -14.63 18.06
N GLY A 455 -20.60 -15.11 18.12
CA GLY A 455 -19.52 -14.74 17.21
C GLY A 455 -18.70 -15.96 16.85
N HIS A 456 -17.47 -15.73 16.41
CA HIS A 456 -16.45 -16.78 16.35
C HIS A 456 -15.05 -16.17 16.39
N PHE A 457 -14.08 -17.02 16.70
CA PHE A 457 -12.66 -16.78 16.49
C PHE A 457 -11.98 -18.12 16.22
N HIS A 458 -10.75 -18.10 15.72
CA HIS A 458 -9.97 -19.32 15.55
C HIS A 458 -8.49 -19.11 15.89
N THR A 459 -7.95 -19.87 16.86
CA THR A 459 -6.51 -19.84 17.17
C THR A 459 -5.68 -20.59 16.13
N LYS A 460 -4.36 -20.44 16.17
CA LYS A 460 -3.45 -21.40 15.54
C LYS A 460 -3.51 -22.74 16.31
N LYS A 461 -2.92 -23.78 15.73
CA LYS A 461 -2.63 -25.00 16.48
C LYS A 461 -1.48 -24.68 17.42
N GLU A 462 -1.75 -24.66 18.71
CA GLU A 462 -0.75 -24.31 19.72
C GLU A 462 -1.02 -25.04 21.03
N LYS A 463 0.00 -25.04 21.90
CA LYS A 463 -0.11 -25.59 23.24
C LYS A 463 -0.82 -24.59 24.14
N ASP A 464 -1.82 -25.05 24.88
CA ASP A 464 -2.52 -24.29 25.92
C ASP A 464 -3.18 -23.00 25.37
N SER A 465 -3.88 -23.13 24.24
CA SER A 465 -4.62 -22.02 23.59
C SER A 465 -5.69 -21.43 24.49
N TRP A 466 -5.92 -20.12 24.41
CA TRP A 466 -6.89 -19.43 25.26
C TRP A 466 -7.58 -18.23 24.59
N ALA A 467 -8.76 -17.91 25.12
CA ALA A 467 -9.48 -16.66 24.87
C ALA A 467 -9.77 -15.97 26.20
N ALA A 468 -9.42 -14.69 26.30
CA ALA A 468 -9.60 -13.88 27.49
C ALA A 468 -10.56 -12.74 27.23
N VAL A 469 -11.35 -12.41 28.26
CA VAL A 469 -12.26 -11.28 28.28
C VAL A 469 -11.78 -10.29 29.34
N GLU A 470 -11.45 -9.07 28.93
CA GLU A 470 -11.33 -7.94 29.83
C GLU A 470 -12.70 -7.33 30.09
N LEU A 471 -13.14 -7.40 31.33
CA LEU A 471 -14.40 -6.85 31.80
C LEU A 471 -14.31 -5.35 32.04
N PRO A 472 -15.45 -4.63 32.03
CA PRO A 472 -15.40 -3.19 32.14
C PRO A 472 -14.90 -2.66 33.47
N ARG A 473 -14.98 -3.49 34.52
CA ARG A 473 -14.62 -3.22 35.91
C ARG A 473 -14.38 -4.55 36.63
N LEU A 474 -13.88 -4.47 37.87
CA LEU A 474 -13.84 -5.62 38.79
C LEU A 474 -15.26 -6.04 39.18
N ILE A 475 -15.53 -7.35 39.13
CA ILE A 475 -16.80 -7.96 39.52
C ILE A 475 -16.55 -9.19 40.39
N ASN A 476 -17.57 -9.62 41.12
CA ASN A 476 -17.63 -10.96 41.71
C ASN A 476 -18.33 -11.88 40.71
N VAL A 477 -17.57 -12.80 40.10
CA VAL A 477 -18.05 -13.67 39.03
C VAL A 477 -18.93 -14.77 39.63
N THR A 478 -20.15 -14.91 39.14
CA THR A 478 -21.11 -15.94 39.58
C THR A 478 -21.08 -17.17 38.70
N GLY A 479 -20.71 -17.02 37.43
CA GLY A 479 -20.50 -18.15 36.53
C GLY A 479 -20.12 -17.75 35.12
N VAL A 480 -19.61 -18.73 34.37
CA VAL A 480 -19.19 -18.56 32.97
C VAL A 480 -19.91 -19.59 32.12
N VAL A 481 -20.50 -19.16 31.00
CA VAL A 481 -21.03 -20.06 29.97
C VAL A 481 -20.16 -19.97 28.74
N VAL A 482 -19.65 -21.11 28.30
CA VAL A 482 -18.87 -21.26 27.08
C VAL A 482 -19.74 -21.98 26.05
N VAL A 483 -19.90 -21.36 24.88
CA VAL A 483 -20.65 -21.93 23.77
C VAL A 483 -19.70 -22.28 22.64
N THR A 484 -19.72 -23.53 22.19
CA THR A 484 -18.80 -24.08 21.20
C THR A 484 -19.43 -24.11 19.80
N THR A 485 -18.58 -24.29 18.79
CA THR A 485 -19.01 -24.60 17.43
C THR A 485 -19.77 -25.94 17.40
N PRO A 486 -20.65 -26.17 16.40
CA PRO A 486 -21.31 -27.46 16.24
C PRO A 486 -20.32 -28.62 16.00
N GLU A 487 -19.21 -28.33 15.32
CA GLU A 487 -18.20 -29.30 14.89
C GLU A 487 -17.00 -29.34 15.83
N HIS A 488 -16.26 -30.45 15.83
CA HIS A 488 -14.97 -30.57 16.54
C HIS A 488 -14.96 -30.29 18.06
N ARG A 489 -16.12 -30.40 18.71
CA ARG A 489 -16.33 -30.19 20.16
C ARG A 489 -15.40 -31.02 21.05
N ASN A 490 -15.04 -32.22 20.60
CA ASN A 490 -14.11 -33.11 21.31
C ASN A 490 -12.72 -32.46 21.55
N ARG A 491 -12.30 -31.49 20.73
CA ARG A 491 -11.05 -30.74 20.90
C ARG A 491 -11.04 -29.90 22.18
N LEU A 492 -12.20 -29.57 22.73
CA LEU A 492 -12.40 -28.71 23.90
C LEU A 492 -12.56 -29.50 25.20
N SER A 493 -12.23 -30.79 25.22
CA SER A 493 -12.21 -31.56 26.48
C SER A 493 -11.17 -30.96 27.44
N GLY A 494 -11.51 -30.83 28.72
CA GLY A 494 -10.59 -30.28 29.72
C GLY A 494 -10.58 -28.75 29.83
N LEU A 495 -11.56 -28.02 29.25
CA LEU A 495 -11.61 -26.56 29.37
C LEU A 495 -11.53 -26.10 30.83
N ARG A 496 -10.77 -25.04 31.07
CA ARG A 496 -10.62 -24.41 32.39
C ARG A 496 -11.03 -22.95 32.33
N ILE A 497 -11.58 -22.46 33.42
CA ILE A 497 -11.78 -21.03 33.63
C ILE A 497 -10.68 -20.52 34.53
N GLN A 498 -10.06 -19.44 34.10
CA GLN A 498 -9.07 -18.71 34.85
C GLN A 498 -9.53 -17.28 35.08
N VAL A 499 -9.20 -16.72 36.23
CA VAL A 499 -9.54 -15.34 36.59
C VAL A 499 -8.29 -14.58 37.00
N SER A 500 -8.32 -13.27 36.79
CA SER A 500 -7.27 -12.35 37.22
C SER A 500 -7.85 -10.96 37.51
N ALA A 501 -7.26 -10.24 38.46
CA ALA A 501 -7.61 -8.85 38.74
C ALA A 501 -6.82 -7.87 37.85
N THR A 502 -5.61 -8.25 37.43
CA THR A 502 -4.64 -7.37 36.76
C THR A 502 -4.38 -7.71 35.29
N GLY A 503 -4.65 -8.95 34.87
CA GLY A 503 -4.40 -9.43 33.52
C GLY A 503 -2.91 -9.65 33.21
N ARG A 504 -2.05 -9.69 34.24
CA ARG A 504 -0.63 -10.09 34.15
C ARG A 504 -0.49 -11.60 34.18
N ASP A 505 0.54 -12.13 33.54
CA ASP A 505 0.72 -13.59 33.37
C ASP A 505 0.87 -14.35 34.69
N ASP A 506 1.36 -13.69 35.74
CA ASP A 506 1.58 -14.24 37.08
C ASP A 506 0.34 -14.20 38.00
N ASP A 507 -0.75 -13.54 37.58
CA ASP A 507 -1.94 -13.28 38.41
C ASP A 507 -3.15 -14.17 38.05
N TRP A 508 -2.98 -15.12 37.13
CA TRP A 508 -4.06 -16.00 36.70
C TRP A 508 -4.24 -17.20 37.63
N LYS A 509 -5.50 -17.49 37.99
CA LYS A 509 -5.86 -18.61 38.87
C LYS A 509 -6.98 -19.44 38.27
N ASP A 510 -6.83 -20.77 38.29
CA ASP A 510 -7.91 -21.70 37.95
C ASP A 510 -9.05 -21.56 38.97
N VAL A 511 -10.30 -21.51 38.49
CA VAL A 511 -11.51 -21.46 39.33
C VAL A 511 -12.57 -22.42 38.81
N GLY A 512 -13.40 -22.93 39.73
CA GLY A 512 -14.35 -23.99 39.43
C GLY A 512 -13.68 -25.30 39.01
N GLN A 513 -14.52 -26.29 38.72
CA GLN A 513 -14.03 -27.58 38.23
C GLN A 513 -13.73 -27.51 36.72
N PRO A 514 -12.61 -28.09 36.24
CA PRO A 514 -12.36 -28.25 34.82
C PRO A 514 -13.52 -28.98 34.15
N ALA A 515 -13.86 -28.58 32.93
CA ALA A 515 -14.80 -29.33 32.13
C ALA A 515 -14.21 -30.71 31.84
N GLY A 516 -15.00 -31.76 32.03
CA GLY A 516 -14.63 -33.11 31.62
C GLY A 516 -14.64 -33.25 30.09
N GLN A 517 -15.23 -34.32 29.60
CA GLN A 517 -15.59 -34.40 28.19
C GLN A 517 -16.67 -33.34 27.91
N VAL A 518 -16.57 -32.64 26.77
CA VAL A 518 -17.56 -31.64 26.33
C VAL A 518 -18.44 -32.27 25.24
N PRO A 519 -19.47 -33.06 25.60
CA PRO A 519 -20.36 -33.70 24.62
C PRO A 519 -21.30 -32.68 23.97
N ASP A 520 -21.62 -31.60 24.69
CA ASP A 520 -22.62 -30.61 24.29
C ASP A 520 -22.00 -29.30 23.82
N ARG A 521 -22.82 -28.50 23.12
CA ARG A 521 -22.39 -27.19 22.64
C ARG A 521 -22.27 -26.13 23.75
N VAL A 522 -22.81 -26.40 24.93
CA VAL A 522 -22.84 -25.47 26.06
C VAL A 522 -22.12 -26.10 27.22
N THR A 523 -21.10 -25.42 27.73
CA THR A 523 -20.44 -25.77 28.99
C THR A 523 -20.68 -24.64 30.00
N ARG A 524 -21.19 -25.00 31.19
CA ARG A 524 -21.50 -24.05 32.26
C ARG A 524 -20.54 -24.28 33.41
N PHE A 525 -19.84 -23.23 33.84
CA PHE A 525 -18.96 -23.23 35.00
C PHE A 525 -19.63 -22.43 36.11
N ASP A 526 -20.18 -23.14 37.10
CA ASP A 526 -20.81 -22.53 38.27
C ASP A 526 -19.75 -22.09 39.28
N LEU A 527 -19.73 -20.80 39.62
CA LEU A 527 -18.75 -20.19 40.51
C LEU A 527 -19.43 -19.54 41.73
N GLN A 528 -20.71 -19.83 41.98
CA GLN A 528 -21.50 -19.17 43.04
C GLN A 528 -20.99 -19.43 44.46
N SER A 529 -20.29 -20.54 44.70
CA SER A 529 -19.68 -20.85 46.00
C SER A 529 -18.32 -20.18 46.21
N GLU A 530 -17.59 -19.91 45.11
CA GLU A 530 -16.24 -19.32 45.16
C GLU A 530 -16.27 -17.79 45.03
N LEU A 531 -17.23 -17.26 44.25
CA LEU A 531 -17.41 -15.84 43.91
C LEU A 531 -16.10 -15.10 43.62
N PRO A 532 -15.25 -15.59 42.69
CA PRO A 532 -13.95 -15.01 42.46
C PRO A 532 -14.07 -13.55 41.99
N ARG A 533 -13.26 -12.68 42.60
CA ARG A 533 -13.17 -11.28 42.21
C ARG A 533 -12.23 -11.14 41.01
N ALA A 534 -12.75 -10.68 39.87
CA ALA A 534 -12.01 -10.65 38.62
C ALA A 534 -12.34 -9.43 37.76
N ARG A 535 -11.34 -8.94 37.03
CA ARG A 535 -11.49 -8.03 35.89
C ARG A 535 -11.22 -8.76 34.57
N TYR A 536 -10.46 -9.83 34.62
CA TYR A 536 -10.10 -10.64 33.48
C TYR A 536 -10.57 -12.07 33.71
N VAL A 537 -11.22 -12.65 32.71
CA VAL A 537 -11.67 -14.05 32.73
C VAL A 537 -11.17 -14.71 31.45
N ARG A 538 -10.48 -15.84 31.59
CA ARG A 538 -9.85 -16.56 30.50
C ARG A 538 -10.40 -17.97 30.43
N VAL A 539 -10.84 -18.35 29.24
CA VAL A 539 -11.16 -19.74 28.91
C VAL A 539 -9.87 -20.36 28.35
N LEU A 540 -9.32 -21.33 29.06
CA LEU A 540 -8.10 -22.03 28.70
C LEU A 540 -8.45 -23.43 28.17
N ARG A 541 -7.90 -23.79 27.02
CA ARG A 541 -7.95 -25.15 26.49
C ARG A 541 -6.57 -25.79 26.68
N PRO A 542 -6.43 -26.81 27.55
CA PRO A 542 -5.13 -27.43 27.81
C PRO A 542 -4.68 -28.38 26.69
N GLY A 543 -3.38 -28.44 26.43
CA GLY A 543 -2.72 -29.28 25.44
C GLY A 543 -2.56 -28.63 24.06
N GLU A 544 -2.03 -29.37 23.08
CA GLU A 544 -1.77 -28.84 21.73
C GLU A 544 -2.92 -29.07 20.75
N ASN A 545 -3.71 -28.03 20.44
CA ASN A 545 -4.75 -28.08 19.41
C ASN A 545 -5.21 -26.67 19.00
N PHE A 546 -6.18 -26.59 18.12
CA PHE A 546 -6.93 -25.38 17.82
C PHE A 546 -8.03 -25.13 18.87
N MET A 547 -8.33 -23.87 19.12
CA MET A 547 -9.50 -23.42 19.88
C MET A 547 -10.35 -22.49 19.04
N HIS A 548 -11.65 -22.74 19.06
CA HIS A 548 -12.66 -21.89 18.45
C HIS A 548 -13.95 -22.03 19.26
N LEU A 549 -14.61 -20.89 19.53
CA LEU A 549 -15.86 -20.84 20.29
C LEU A 549 -16.85 -19.93 19.57
N ASN A 550 -18.12 -20.03 19.94
CA ASN A 550 -19.19 -19.16 19.48
C ASN A 550 -19.68 -18.17 20.55
N GLY A 551 -19.35 -18.39 21.82
CA GLY A 551 -19.76 -17.50 22.90
C GLY A 551 -18.99 -17.69 24.20
N ILE A 552 -18.76 -16.58 24.91
CA ILE A 552 -18.16 -16.50 26.25
C ILE A 552 -19.01 -15.52 27.07
N TYR A 553 -19.88 -16.07 27.91
CA TYR A 553 -20.83 -15.29 28.70
C TYR A 553 -20.41 -15.29 30.17
N ILE A 554 -20.09 -14.11 30.70
CA ILE A 554 -19.59 -13.97 32.07
C ILE A 554 -20.62 -13.20 32.88
N TYR A 555 -21.15 -13.85 33.91
CA TYR A 555 -22.15 -13.30 34.81
C TYR A 555 -21.52 -12.93 36.14
N GLY A 556 -22.07 -11.91 36.79
CA GLY A 556 -21.64 -11.55 38.12
C GLY A 556 -22.29 -10.29 38.68
N ASN A 557 -21.92 -9.99 39.91
CA ASN A 557 -22.35 -8.80 40.62
C ASN A 557 -21.22 -7.79 40.66
N GLN A 558 -21.56 -6.50 40.67
CA GLN A 558 -20.55 -5.45 40.85
C GLN A 558 -19.81 -5.71 42.17
N ALA A 559 -18.47 -5.78 42.12
CA ALA A 559 -17.68 -5.92 43.32
C ALA A 559 -17.80 -4.61 44.12
N SER A 560 -18.08 -4.74 45.42
CA SER A 560 -18.04 -3.66 46.39
C SER A 560 -16.65 -3.07 46.55
#